data_AF-A0A3D8Q7K2-F1
#
_entry.id   AF-A0A3D8Q7K2-F1
#
_cell.length_a   1.000
_cell.length_b   1.000
_cell.length_c   1.000
_cell.angle_alpha   90.00
_cell.angle_beta   90.00
_cell.angle_gamma   90.00
#
_symmetry.space_group_name_H-M   'P 1'
#
loop_
_entity.id
_entity.type
_entity.pdbx_description
1 polymer ?
#
loop_
_entity_poly.entity_id
_entity_poly.type
_entity_poly.pdbx_seq_one_letter_code
_entity_poly.pdbx_strand_id
1 'polypeptide(L)'
;MRACAAAQLHLANTEPRPLNGHIHVEIQMHRRIFWCAYHLDRLVSAAFDLPVSIPDTAIDAKIYANVDDKDLIQVAFATPPGTKLKGSNQFTEVSPALHIIQIRRIQSEILNYTLNCGFAAQFAAQSDWRNWILSELKAWKSQVHHYTEPGSKGYTSSRWFAIIYHCALLMLYRPTKDNVLGPAGDWSVQASTQACLAFRKSQMDRQVALPWLALLFQFQSGITLLYCFWATPERHRTPNFESSDIWDALRACSNTFAIMADHWPTAECLRDVFELLARGVPLVGRLNRDSQRISPQAVIQIQSSMPSVRSIVINRSVLRMIEEMITEDFPGADNKSPPLALDEQPQVQYTNGSTINGISHPSCAPLTFEMPFLSDNWQTLYDGGINLQEFGNDTPLFPGLFDI
;
A
#
# COMPACT_ATOMS: atom_id res chain seq x y z
N MET A 1 -18.18 5.53 3.84
CA MET A 1 -17.59 6.85 4.18
C MET A 1 -18.53 8.03 4.06
N ARG A 2 -19.18 8.29 2.91
CA ARG A 2 -20.08 9.46 2.76
C ARG A 2 -21.19 9.52 3.81
N ALA A 3 -21.75 8.39 4.22
CA ALA A 3 -22.72 8.33 5.32
C ALA A 3 -22.12 8.82 6.67
N CYS A 4 -20.89 8.41 7.00
CA CYS A 4 -20.18 8.91 8.19
C CYS A 4 -19.90 10.42 8.09
N ALA A 5 -19.64 10.94 6.89
CA ALA A 5 -19.47 12.36 6.65
C ALA A 5 -20.77 13.14 6.91
N ALA A 6 -21.89 12.65 6.36
CA ALA A 6 -23.22 13.24 6.55
C ALA A 6 -23.65 13.21 8.02
N ALA A 7 -23.30 12.15 8.75
CA ALA A 7 -23.50 12.03 10.19
C ALA A 7 -22.43 12.76 11.03
N GLN A 8 -21.54 13.52 10.39
CA GLN A 8 -20.48 14.32 11.04
C GLN A 8 -19.50 13.52 11.91
N LEU A 9 -19.41 12.19 11.76
CA LEU A 9 -18.52 11.34 12.59
C LEU A 9 -17.02 11.58 12.35
N HIS A 10 -16.69 12.34 11.31
CA HIS A 10 -15.33 12.80 10.99
C HIS A 10 -14.91 14.04 11.79
N LEU A 11 -15.86 14.68 12.48
CA LEU A 11 -15.69 15.92 13.23
C LEU A 11 -15.59 15.64 14.75
N ALA A 12 -14.53 16.10 15.41
CA ALA A 12 -14.33 15.92 16.85
C ALA A 12 -15.23 16.84 17.68
N ASN A 13 -15.60 18.01 17.15
CA ASN A 13 -16.47 18.96 17.83
C ASN A 13 -17.94 18.52 17.89
N THR A 14 -18.34 17.50 17.13
CA THR A 14 -19.68 16.91 17.17
C THR A 14 -19.79 15.73 18.13
N GLU A 15 -18.68 15.30 18.76
CA GLU A 15 -18.74 14.27 19.79
C GLU A 15 -19.52 14.78 21.02
N PRO A 16 -20.41 13.96 21.60
CA PRO A 16 -21.14 14.34 22.80
C PRO A 16 -20.18 14.56 23.98
N ARG A 17 -20.56 15.42 24.93
CA ARG A 17 -19.75 15.66 26.13
C ARG A 17 -19.71 14.40 27.00
N PRO A 18 -18.54 13.92 27.45
CA PRO A 18 -18.37 12.63 28.13
C PRO A 18 -18.87 12.66 29.59
N LEU A 19 -20.17 12.85 29.81
CA LEU A 19 -20.75 13.12 31.13
C LEU A 19 -21.10 11.86 31.95
N ASN A 20 -21.19 10.70 31.32
CA ASN A 20 -21.47 9.42 31.99
C ASN A 20 -20.98 8.24 31.14
N GLY A 21 -21.01 7.04 31.71
CA GLY A 21 -20.54 5.81 31.04
C GLY A 21 -21.26 5.49 29.74
N HIS A 22 -22.57 5.72 29.64
CA HIS A 22 -23.30 5.50 28.39
C HIS A 22 -22.78 6.38 27.25
N ILE A 23 -22.52 7.67 27.52
CA ILE A 23 -21.96 8.58 26.51
C ILE A 23 -20.52 8.18 26.15
N HIS A 24 -19.74 7.66 27.09
CA HIS A 24 -18.39 7.17 26.76
C HIS A 24 -18.44 5.99 25.80
N VAL A 25 -19.36 5.05 26.01
CA VAL A 25 -19.59 3.95 25.08
C VAL A 25 -20.02 4.49 23.71
N GLU A 26 -20.97 5.43 23.67
CA GLU A 26 -21.43 6.06 22.43
C GLU A 26 -20.29 6.70 21.64
N ILE A 27 -19.42 7.48 22.30
CA ILE A 27 -18.23 8.09 21.68
C ILE A 27 -17.32 7.01 21.08
N GLN A 28 -17.04 5.94 21.82
CA GLN A 28 -16.19 4.85 21.31
C GLN A 28 -16.83 4.14 20.12
N MET A 29 -18.14 3.92 20.14
CA MET A 29 -18.87 3.34 19.01
C MET A 29 -18.81 4.23 17.76
N HIS A 30 -19.08 5.53 17.90
CA HIS A 30 -18.98 6.49 16.79
C HIS A 30 -17.59 6.52 16.17
N ARG A 31 -16.54 6.55 17.00
CA ARG A 31 -15.15 6.48 16.52
C ARG A 31 -14.86 5.17 15.80
N ARG A 32 -15.25 4.02 16.36
CA ARG A 32 -15.04 2.71 15.72
C ARG A 32 -15.77 2.61 14.38
N ILE A 33 -17.01 3.06 14.29
CA ILE A 33 -17.78 3.12 13.03
C ILE A 33 -17.03 3.96 11.99
N PHE A 34 -16.61 5.18 12.38
CA PHE A 34 -15.89 6.06 11.48
C PHE A 34 -14.57 5.45 10.99
N TRP A 35 -13.74 4.93 11.90
CA TRP A 35 -12.42 4.40 11.56
C TRP A 35 -12.48 3.06 10.81
N CYS A 36 -13.52 2.24 11.03
CA CYS A 36 -13.81 1.08 10.19
C CYS A 36 -14.17 1.50 8.75
N ALA A 37 -15.05 2.50 8.60
CA ALA A 37 -15.39 3.02 7.28
C ALA A 37 -14.18 3.68 6.60
N TYR A 38 -13.34 4.38 7.36
CA TYR A 38 -12.08 4.97 6.89
C TYR A 38 -11.14 3.88 6.36
N HIS A 39 -10.94 2.82 7.13
CA HIS A 39 -10.12 1.69 6.72
C HIS A 39 -10.54 1.11 5.36
N LEU A 40 -11.84 0.85 5.19
CA LEU A 40 -12.39 0.28 3.96
C LEU A 40 -12.21 1.22 2.77
N ASP A 41 -12.47 2.51 2.96
CA ASP A 41 -12.27 3.52 1.91
C ASP A 41 -10.81 3.61 1.46
N ARG A 42 -9.87 3.66 2.41
CA ARG A 42 -8.44 3.68 2.08
C ARG A 42 -7.98 2.38 1.44
N LEU A 43 -8.48 1.23 1.90
CA LEU A 43 -8.17 -0.08 1.31
C LEU A 43 -8.60 -0.15 -0.16
N VAL A 44 -9.85 0.23 -0.46
CA VAL A 44 -10.37 0.23 -1.83
C VAL A 44 -9.66 1.27 -2.70
N SER A 45 -9.48 2.49 -2.19
CA SER A 45 -8.77 3.56 -2.90
C SER A 45 -7.35 3.14 -3.28
N ALA A 46 -6.62 2.50 -2.35
CA ALA A 46 -5.28 1.99 -2.60
C ALA A 46 -5.26 0.84 -3.62
N ALA A 47 -6.19 -0.12 -3.54
CA ALA A 47 -6.25 -1.26 -4.45
C ALA A 47 -6.48 -0.84 -5.91
N PHE A 48 -7.33 0.17 -6.13
CA PHE A 48 -7.72 0.62 -7.46
C PHE A 48 -6.98 1.88 -7.95
N ASP A 49 -6.07 2.44 -7.16
CA ASP A 49 -5.39 3.73 -7.41
C ASP A 49 -6.38 4.89 -7.65
N LEU A 50 -7.41 4.98 -6.80
CA LEU A 50 -8.47 5.98 -6.86
C LEU A 50 -8.33 7.06 -5.79
N PRO A 51 -8.83 8.29 -6.02
CA PRO A 51 -8.95 9.31 -4.98
C PRO A 51 -9.82 8.83 -3.83
N VAL A 52 -9.43 9.21 -2.62
CA VAL A 52 -10.15 8.87 -1.40
C VAL A 52 -11.47 9.64 -1.25
N SER A 53 -12.47 9.09 -0.55
CA SER A 53 -13.80 9.72 -0.43
C SER A 53 -13.79 11.06 0.31
N ILE A 54 -12.97 11.17 1.35
CA ILE A 54 -12.79 12.35 2.22
C ILE A 54 -11.28 12.47 2.46
N PRO A 55 -10.64 13.62 2.20
CA PRO A 55 -9.20 13.78 2.43
C PRO A 55 -8.88 13.79 3.93
N ASP A 56 -7.67 13.36 4.32
CA ASP A 56 -7.22 13.35 5.71
C ASP A 56 -7.28 14.75 6.36
N THR A 57 -7.06 15.81 5.59
CA THR A 57 -7.16 17.22 6.03
C THR A 57 -8.56 17.64 6.49
N ALA A 58 -9.60 16.89 6.11
CA ALA A 58 -10.97 17.14 6.54
C ALA A 58 -11.37 16.30 7.77
N ILE A 59 -10.45 15.54 8.38
CA ILE A 59 -10.75 14.62 9.48
C ILE A 59 -10.03 15.10 10.75
N ASP A 60 -10.78 15.44 11.79
CA ASP A 60 -10.25 15.75 13.13
C ASP A 60 -10.74 14.77 14.22
N ALA A 61 -11.61 13.82 13.84
CA ALA A 61 -12.09 12.71 14.66
C ALA A 61 -10.94 11.99 15.38
N LYS A 62 -11.15 11.65 16.65
CA LYS A 62 -10.11 10.99 17.46
C LYS A 62 -10.13 9.49 17.24
N ILE A 63 -8.96 8.85 17.34
CA ILE A 63 -8.83 7.39 17.33
C ILE A 63 -9.55 6.82 18.55
N TYR A 64 -10.24 5.68 18.37
CA TYR A 64 -10.90 4.97 19.47
C TYR A 64 -9.87 4.37 20.44
N ALA A 65 -10.29 4.16 21.68
CA ALA A 65 -9.42 3.64 22.73
C ALA A 65 -9.08 2.16 22.49
N ASN A 66 -7.85 1.79 22.85
CA ASN A 66 -7.36 0.40 22.86
C ASN A 66 -8.00 -0.37 24.04
N VAL A 67 -9.22 -0.85 23.87
CA VAL A 67 -10.00 -1.55 24.91
C VAL A 67 -10.78 -2.68 24.26
N ASP A 68 -10.71 -3.88 24.85
CA ASP A 68 -11.49 -5.03 24.38
C ASP A 68 -12.99 -4.75 24.46
N ASP A 69 -13.76 -5.37 23.56
CA ASP A 69 -15.21 -5.19 23.49
C ASP A 69 -15.90 -5.62 24.79
N LYS A 70 -15.42 -6.70 25.40
CA LYS A 70 -15.91 -7.23 26.69
C LYS A 70 -15.70 -6.26 27.85
N ASP A 71 -14.65 -5.44 27.80
CA ASP A 71 -14.24 -4.54 28.89
C ASP A 71 -14.76 -3.11 28.70
N LEU A 72 -15.21 -2.76 27.49
CA LEU A 72 -15.58 -1.39 27.12
C LEU A 72 -16.64 -0.80 28.05
N ILE A 73 -17.69 -1.55 28.38
CA ILE A 73 -18.75 -1.07 29.28
C ILE A 73 -18.17 -0.79 30.66
N GLN A 74 -17.41 -1.73 31.22
CA GLN A 74 -16.83 -1.56 32.55
C GLN A 74 -15.90 -0.34 32.62
N VAL A 75 -14.99 -0.21 31.64
CA VAL A 75 -14.05 0.91 31.57
C VAL A 75 -14.78 2.24 31.38
N ALA A 76 -15.84 2.27 30.57
CA ALA A 76 -16.65 3.47 30.37
C ALA A 76 -17.35 3.94 31.63
N PHE A 77 -17.95 3.04 32.40
CA PHE A 77 -18.62 3.41 33.67
C PHE A 77 -17.64 3.74 34.80
N ALA A 78 -16.41 3.21 34.75
CA ALA A 78 -15.34 3.56 35.68
C ALA A 78 -14.66 4.90 35.35
N THR A 79 -14.81 5.40 34.11
CA THR A 79 -14.16 6.65 33.69
C THR A 79 -14.91 7.87 34.23
N PRO A 80 -14.24 8.81 34.93
CA PRO A 80 -14.91 9.98 35.52
C PRO A 80 -15.62 10.88 34.49
N PRO A 81 -16.77 11.48 34.86
CA PRO A 81 -17.43 12.49 34.02
C PRO A 81 -16.51 13.63 33.61
N GLY A 82 -16.63 14.08 32.37
CA GLY A 82 -15.82 15.16 31.81
C GLY A 82 -14.40 14.74 31.40
N THR A 83 -14.01 13.48 31.63
CA THR A 83 -12.68 12.97 31.25
C THR A 83 -12.74 12.05 30.04
N LYS A 84 -11.63 11.96 29.30
CA LYS A 84 -11.50 11.06 28.14
C LYS A 84 -11.21 9.65 28.62
N LEU A 85 -11.97 8.68 28.11
CA LEU A 85 -11.68 7.25 28.26
C LEU A 85 -10.29 6.92 27.69
N LYS A 86 -9.40 6.41 28.55
CA LYS A 86 -8.03 6.01 28.19
C LYS A 86 -8.00 4.55 27.77
N GLY A 87 -7.25 4.26 26.70
CA GLY A 87 -7.01 2.88 26.26
C GLY A 87 -5.94 2.20 27.13
N SER A 88 -5.91 0.87 27.04
CA SER A 88 -4.82 0.05 27.56
C SER A 88 -3.52 0.32 26.81
N ASN A 89 -2.41 0.21 27.53
CA ASN A 89 -1.06 0.23 26.97
C ASN A 89 -0.57 -1.17 26.56
N GLN A 90 -1.33 -2.20 26.94
CA GLN A 90 -1.05 -3.60 26.60
C GLN A 90 -1.80 -3.98 25.32
N PHE A 91 -1.44 -5.16 24.79
CA PHE A 91 -2.18 -5.75 23.67
C PHE A 91 -3.65 -5.96 24.05
N THR A 92 -4.55 -5.68 23.11
CA THR A 92 -5.98 -5.99 23.17
C THR A 92 -6.42 -6.51 21.80
N GLU A 93 -7.62 -7.08 21.70
CA GLU A 93 -8.20 -7.57 20.44
C GLU A 93 -8.37 -6.45 19.39
N VAL A 94 -8.43 -5.18 19.81
CA VAL A 94 -8.52 -4.03 18.89
C VAL A 94 -7.16 -3.44 18.52
N SER A 95 -6.07 -3.84 19.18
CA SER A 95 -4.69 -3.41 18.86
C SER A 95 -4.34 -3.60 17.36
N PRO A 96 -4.61 -4.76 16.73
CA PRO A 96 -4.34 -4.93 15.31
C PRO A 96 -5.04 -3.90 14.42
N ALA A 97 -6.30 -3.59 14.71
CA ALA A 97 -7.09 -2.64 13.94
C ALA A 97 -6.56 -1.21 14.07
N LEU A 98 -6.11 -0.82 15.27
CA LEU A 98 -5.42 0.45 15.50
C LEU A 98 -4.15 0.58 14.66
N HIS A 99 -3.33 -0.46 14.62
CA HIS A 99 -2.11 -0.47 13.81
C HIS A 99 -2.39 -0.41 12.32
N ILE A 100 -3.45 -1.08 11.85
CA ILE A 100 -3.91 -1.00 10.46
C ILE A 100 -4.34 0.42 10.10
N ILE A 101 -5.03 1.14 10.98
CA ILE A 101 -5.43 2.53 10.72
C ILE A 101 -4.19 3.40 10.47
N GLN A 102 -3.10 3.19 11.21
CA GLN A 102 -1.86 3.95 11.03
C GLN A 102 -1.30 3.79 9.61
N ILE A 103 -1.11 2.56 9.13
CA ILE A 103 -0.60 2.33 7.77
C ILE A 103 -1.60 2.77 6.69
N ARG A 104 -2.90 2.72 6.95
CA ARG A 104 -3.91 3.25 6.01
C ARG A 104 -3.81 4.77 5.86
N ARG A 105 -3.41 5.50 6.92
CA ARG A 105 -3.10 6.93 6.83
C ARG A 105 -1.80 7.17 6.05
N ILE A 106 -0.76 6.37 6.27
CA ILE A 106 0.47 6.45 5.44
C ILE A 106 0.16 6.20 3.96
N GLN A 107 -0.66 5.19 3.65
CA GLN A 107 -1.11 4.92 2.27
C GLN A 107 -1.97 6.05 1.70
N SER A 108 -2.83 6.66 2.51
CA SER A 108 -3.61 7.85 2.14
C SER A 108 -2.68 8.99 1.72
N GLU A 109 -1.60 9.22 2.47
CA GLU A 109 -0.61 10.25 2.16
C GLU A 109 0.13 9.95 0.84
N ILE A 110 0.52 8.69 0.60
CA ILE A 110 1.10 8.28 -0.70
C ILE A 110 0.13 8.59 -1.84
N LEU A 111 -1.16 8.30 -1.69
CA LEU A 111 -2.19 8.61 -2.69
C LEU A 111 -2.33 10.13 -2.89
N ASN A 112 -2.29 10.92 -1.81
CA ASN A 112 -2.36 12.38 -1.87
C ASN A 112 -1.25 12.97 -2.76
N TYR A 113 0.00 12.48 -2.63
CA TYR A 113 1.09 12.88 -3.52
C TYR A 113 0.90 12.34 -4.94
N THR A 114 0.69 11.03 -5.09
CA THR A 114 0.76 10.35 -6.40
C THR A 114 -0.45 10.60 -7.29
N LEU A 115 -1.62 10.88 -6.73
CA LEU A 115 -2.82 11.24 -7.47
C LEU A 115 -2.97 12.76 -7.67
N ASN A 116 -2.06 13.56 -7.11
CA ASN A 116 -2.05 15.01 -7.32
C ASN A 116 -1.91 15.34 -8.81
N CYS A 117 -2.71 16.28 -9.32
CA CYS A 117 -2.64 16.71 -10.72
C CYS A 117 -1.27 17.30 -11.09
N GLY A 118 -0.55 17.88 -10.13
CA GLY A 118 0.80 18.41 -10.27
C GLY A 118 1.92 17.40 -10.01
N PHE A 119 1.62 16.09 -9.83
CA PHE A 119 2.62 15.10 -9.43
C PHE A 119 3.89 15.11 -10.28
N ALA A 120 3.75 15.13 -11.61
CA ALA A 120 4.89 15.11 -12.53
C ALA A 120 5.83 16.32 -12.33
N ALA A 121 5.25 17.52 -12.17
CA ALA A 121 6.02 18.76 -12.04
C ALA A 121 6.56 18.98 -10.62
N GLN A 122 5.85 18.53 -9.59
CA GLN A 122 6.10 18.91 -8.21
C GLN A 122 6.77 17.80 -7.39
N PHE A 123 6.42 16.53 -7.62
CA PHE A 123 6.77 15.46 -6.67
C PHE A 123 7.53 14.29 -7.30
N ALA A 124 7.40 14.05 -8.60
CA ALA A 124 7.94 12.87 -9.26
C ALA A 124 9.46 12.75 -9.08
N ALA A 125 10.21 13.83 -9.30
CA ALA A 125 11.67 13.87 -9.17
C ALA A 125 12.17 14.10 -7.73
N GLN A 126 11.30 14.48 -6.79
CA GLN A 126 11.70 14.76 -5.41
C GLN A 126 11.85 13.48 -4.58
N SER A 127 12.93 13.39 -3.82
CA SER A 127 13.21 12.25 -2.93
C SER A 127 12.74 12.47 -1.49
N ASP A 128 12.64 13.72 -1.02
CA ASP A 128 12.41 14.04 0.40
C ASP A 128 11.11 13.46 0.95
N TRP A 129 9.98 13.69 0.29
CA TRP A 129 8.70 13.13 0.72
C TRP A 129 8.71 11.59 0.71
N ARG A 130 9.41 10.97 -0.24
CA ARG A 130 9.53 9.50 -0.30
C ARG A 130 10.39 8.97 0.84
N ASN A 131 11.50 9.63 1.14
CA ASN A 131 12.38 9.28 2.24
C ASN A 131 11.65 9.41 3.58
N TRP A 132 10.86 10.47 3.74
CA TRP A 132 10.02 10.67 4.92
C TRP A 132 8.93 9.59 5.05
N ILE A 133 8.18 9.28 4.00
CA ILE A 133 7.18 8.19 4.05
C ILE A 133 7.88 6.84 4.32
N LEU A 134 9.06 6.61 3.75
CA LEU A 134 9.83 5.39 4.02
C LEU A 134 10.25 5.30 5.49
N SER A 135 10.65 6.41 6.14
CA SER A 135 10.95 6.39 7.58
C SER A 135 9.70 6.09 8.41
N GLU A 136 8.54 6.65 8.05
CA GLU A 136 7.28 6.36 8.72
C GLU A 136 6.87 4.88 8.56
N LEU A 137 7.02 4.31 7.36
CA LEU A 137 6.77 2.88 7.12
C LEU A 137 7.70 1.99 7.95
N LYS A 138 8.99 2.35 8.08
CA LYS A 138 9.96 1.62 8.90
C LYS A 138 9.61 1.70 10.39
N ALA A 139 9.24 2.89 10.88
CA ALA A 139 8.81 3.10 12.26
C ALA A 139 7.51 2.33 12.58
N TRP A 140 6.55 2.34 11.65
CA TRP A 140 5.35 1.51 11.74
C TRP A 140 5.70 0.03 11.83
N LYS A 141 6.55 -0.47 10.92
CA LYS A 141 6.99 -1.87 10.90
C LYS A 141 7.69 -2.30 12.19
N SER A 142 8.52 -1.43 12.79
CA SER A 142 9.22 -1.78 14.03
C SER A 142 8.28 -2.00 15.22
N GLN A 143 7.08 -1.41 15.19
CA GLN A 143 6.12 -1.51 16.29
C GLN A 143 5.18 -2.72 16.19
N VAL A 144 5.23 -3.51 15.09
CA VAL A 144 4.28 -4.61 14.81
C VAL A 144 4.10 -5.56 16.00
N HIS A 145 5.15 -5.89 16.73
CA HIS A 145 5.14 -6.82 17.86
C HIS A 145 4.26 -6.37 19.04
N HIS A 146 3.92 -5.08 19.13
CA HIS A 146 2.97 -4.56 20.11
C HIS A 146 1.51 -4.78 19.74
N TYR A 147 1.25 -5.00 18.45
CA TYR A 147 -0.08 -5.02 17.86
C TYR A 147 -0.43 -6.38 17.27
N THR A 148 0.38 -7.41 17.55
CA THR A 148 0.15 -8.79 17.13
C THR A 148 0.60 -9.73 18.23
N GLU A 149 -0.22 -10.73 18.55
CA GLU A 149 0.19 -11.79 19.46
C GLU A 149 1.00 -12.88 18.73
N PRO A 150 1.97 -13.51 19.40
CA PRO A 150 2.63 -14.69 18.87
C PRO A 150 1.61 -15.78 18.52
N GLY A 151 1.64 -16.26 17.26
CA GLY A 151 0.73 -17.31 16.80
C GLY A 151 -0.64 -16.82 16.33
N SER A 152 -0.91 -15.51 16.39
CA SER A 152 -2.10 -14.91 15.78
C SER A 152 -2.18 -15.23 14.27
N LYS A 153 -3.40 -15.42 13.78
CA LYS A 153 -3.71 -15.89 12.42
C LYS A 153 -4.54 -14.87 11.66
N GLY A 154 -4.53 -14.96 10.34
CA GLY A 154 -5.33 -14.07 9.50
C GLY A 154 -4.89 -12.63 9.62
N TYR A 155 -5.86 -11.73 9.75
CA TYR A 155 -5.66 -10.28 9.68
C TYR A 155 -5.04 -9.63 10.93
N THR A 156 -4.84 -10.40 11.98
CA THR A 156 -4.15 -9.93 13.19
C THR A 156 -2.70 -10.42 13.24
N SER A 157 -2.28 -11.24 12.26
CA SER A 157 -0.95 -11.83 12.20
C SER A 157 0.13 -10.85 11.75
N SER A 158 1.35 -11.06 12.25
CA SER A 158 2.55 -10.36 11.78
C SER A 158 2.77 -10.50 10.27
N ARG A 159 2.36 -11.64 9.68
CA ARG A 159 2.44 -11.88 8.24
C ARG A 159 1.50 -10.97 7.46
N TRP A 160 0.28 -10.76 7.96
CA TRP A 160 -0.65 -9.84 7.33
C TRP A 160 -0.11 -8.41 7.34
N PHE A 161 0.50 -7.98 8.46
CA PHE A 161 1.16 -6.68 8.51
C PHE A 161 2.35 -6.57 7.56
N ALA A 162 3.13 -7.64 7.38
CA ALA A 162 4.17 -7.68 6.38
C ALA A 162 3.61 -7.51 4.95
N ILE A 163 2.49 -8.16 4.62
CA ILE A 163 1.82 -7.98 3.32
C ILE A 163 1.43 -6.51 3.12
N ILE A 164 0.76 -5.89 4.10
CA ILE A 164 0.33 -4.49 3.98
C ILE A 164 1.53 -3.55 3.84
N TYR A 165 2.62 -3.80 4.58
CA TYR A 165 3.87 -3.05 4.47
C TYR A 165 4.44 -3.09 3.05
N HIS A 166 4.55 -4.28 2.47
CA HIS A 166 5.07 -4.43 1.11
C HIS A 166 4.14 -3.81 0.07
N CYS A 167 2.81 -3.93 0.22
CA CYS A 167 1.87 -3.20 -0.63
C CYS A 167 2.07 -1.68 -0.53
N ALA A 168 2.30 -1.13 0.66
CA ALA A 168 2.58 0.30 0.82
C ALA A 168 3.91 0.72 0.16
N LEU A 169 4.95 -0.11 0.20
CA LEU A 169 6.20 0.13 -0.53
C LEU A 169 5.96 0.17 -2.05
N LEU A 170 5.15 -0.73 -2.60
CA LEU A 170 4.79 -0.73 -4.03
C LEU A 170 3.98 0.51 -4.42
N MET A 171 3.17 1.06 -3.51
CA MET A 171 2.48 2.33 -3.74
C MET A 171 3.45 3.51 -3.75
N LEU A 172 4.49 3.48 -2.89
CA LEU A 172 5.49 4.54 -2.74
C LEU A 172 6.49 4.57 -3.90
N TYR A 173 7.02 3.40 -4.24
CA TYR A 173 8.06 3.20 -5.25
C TYR A 173 7.46 2.62 -6.52
N ARG A 174 6.58 3.36 -7.19
CA ARG A 174 5.98 2.93 -8.46
C ARG A 174 7.03 2.95 -9.57
N PRO A 175 7.39 1.80 -10.18
CA PRO A 175 8.42 1.76 -11.19
C PRO A 175 7.90 2.28 -12.53
N THR A 176 8.77 2.99 -13.23
CA THR A 176 8.60 3.56 -14.57
C THR A 176 9.92 3.39 -15.30
N LYS A 177 9.95 3.48 -16.63
CA LYS A 177 11.20 3.43 -17.40
C LYS A 177 12.23 4.46 -16.91
N ASP A 178 11.78 5.61 -16.41
CA ASP A 178 12.65 6.70 -15.97
C ASP A 178 13.28 6.49 -14.58
N ASN A 179 12.67 5.66 -13.73
CA ASN A 179 13.11 5.51 -12.33
C ASN A 179 13.46 4.06 -11.93
N VAL A 180 13.19 3.07 -12.79
CA VAL A 180 13.38 1.65 -12.47
C VAL A 180 14.86 1.30 -12.25
N LEU A 181 15.80 2.04 -12.86
CA LEU A 181 17.24 1.85 -12.66
C LEU A 181 17.74 2.38 -11.31
N GLY A 182 16.87 3.03 -10.53
CA GLY A 182 17.18 3.55 -9.20
C GLY A 182 16.43 2.83 -8.08
N PRO A 183 16.26 3.50 -6.92
CA PRO A 183 15.60 2.90 -5.75
C PRO A 183 14.19 2.38 -6.02
N ALA A 184 13.48 2.92 -7.03
CA ALA A 184 12.14 2.47 -7.36
C ALA A 184 12.11 1.02 -7.85
N GLY A 185 13.08 0.60 -8.68
CA GLY A 185 13.18 -0.79 -9.12
C GLY A 185 13.59 -1.71 -7.99
N ASP A 186 14.60 -1.33 -7.21
CA ASP A 186 15.12 -2.12 -6.08
C ASP A 186 14.03 -2.42 -5.03
N TRP A 187 13.36 -1.37 -4.56
CA TRP A 187 12.27 -1.53 -3.59
C TRP A 187 11.10 -2.30 -4.17
N SER A 188 10.78 -2.10 -5.46
CA SER A 188 9.69 -2.83 -6.13
C SER A 188 9.97 -4.32 -6.24
N VAL A 189 11.17 -4.72 -6.68
CA VAL A 189 11.53 -6.15 -6.79
C VAL A 189 11.47 -6.82 -5.43
N GLN A 190 12.07 -6.19 -4.40
CA GLN A 190 12.05 -6.73 -3.05
C GLN A 190 10.61 -6.82 -2.51
N ALA A 191 9.84 -5.72 -2.59
CA ALA A 191 8.49 -5.68 -2.04
C ALA A 191 7.53 -6.61 -2.76
N SER A 192 7.56 -6.67 -4.10
CA SER A 192 6.73 -7.60 -4.88
C SER A 192 7.05 -9.05 -4.57
N THR A 193 8.33 -9.41 -4.46
CA THR A 193 8.77 -10.76 -4.12
C THR A 193 8.22 -11.18 -2.76
N GLN A 194 8.45 -10.35 -1.74
CA GLN A 194 7.99 -10.63 -0.38
C GLN A 194 6.46 -10.65 -0.26
N ALA A 195 5.76 -9.75 -0.97
CA ALA A 195 4.30 -9.73 -1.01
C ALA A 195 3.72 -11.00 -1.65
N CYS A 196 4.18 -11.41 -2.85
CA CYS A 196 3.69 -12.63 -3.53
C CYS A 196 3.87 -13.86 -2.61
N LEU A 197 5.03 -14.00 -1.96
CA LEU A 197 5.35 -15.13 -1.08
C LEU A 197 4.54 -15.13 0.21
N ALA A 198 4.45 -13.99 0.90
CA ALA A 198 3.68 -13.86 2.13
C ALA A 198 2.19 -14.12 1.89
N PHE A 199 1.66 -13.64 0.75
CA PHE A 199 0.29 -13.92 0.34
C PHE A 199 0.07 -15.41 0.09
N ARG A 200 0.95 -16.06 -0.68
CA ARG A 200 0.85 -17.49 -0.96
C ARG A 200 0.88 -18.34 0.30
N LYS A 201 1.75 -18.01 1.25
CA LYS A 201 1.79 -18.68 2.56
C LYS A 201 0.48 -18.50 3.32
N SER A 202 -0.08 -17.29 3.36
CA SER A 202 -1.38 -17.01 3.98
C SER A 202 -2.53 -17.77 3.30
N GLN A 203 -2.49 -17.89 1.97
CA GLN A 203 -3.45 -18.66 1.19
C GLN A 203 -3.36 -20.16 1.52
N MET A 204 -2.16 -20.73 1.57
CA MET A 204 -1.94 -22.15 1.93
C MET A 204 -2.41 -22.46 3.36
N ASP A 205 -2.22 -21.52 4.29
CA ASP A 205 -2.68 -21.63 5.68
C ASP A 205 -4.20 -21.40 5.82
N ARG A 206 -4.93 -21.10 4.73
CA ARG A 206 -6.36 -20.76 4.70
C ARG A 206 -6.73 -19.51 5.53
N GLN A 207 -5.86 -18.51 5.52
CA GLN A 207 -5.96 -17.31 6.35
C GLN A 207 -6.34 -16.03 5.58
N VAL A 208 -6.91 -16.16 4.37
CA VAL A 208 -7.32 -15.03 3.51
C VAL A 208 -8.85 -14.97 3.44
N ALA A 209 -9.47 -13.95 4.03
CA ALA A 209 -10.94 -13.81 4.06
C ALA A 209 -11.51 -12.86 2.97
N LEU A 210 -10.69 -12.02 2.33
CA LEU A 210 -11.05 -11.03 1.31
C LEU A 210 -10.31 -11.36 0.02
N PRO A 211 -10.63 -12.49 -0.61
CA PRO A 211 -9.76 -13.06 -1.63
C PRO A 211 -9.76 -12.25 -2.93
N TRP A 212 -10.80 -11.46 -3.23
CA TRP A 212 -10.84 -10.61 -4.42
C TRP A 212 -9.88 -9.41 -4.35
N LEU A 213 -9.95 -8.61 -3.27
CA LEU A 213 -9.00 -7.49 -3.11
C LEU A 213 -7.57 -8.00 -3.02
N ALA A 214 -7.36 -9.14 -2.37
CA ALA A 214 -6.06 -9.74 -2.29
C ALA A 214 -5.56 -10.26 -3.65
N LEU A 215 -6.44 -10.79 -4.50
CA LEU A 215 -6.15 -11.11 -5.91
C LEU A 215 -5.66 -9.87 -6.67
N LEU A 216 -6.31 -8.71 -6.50
CA LEU A 216 -5.90 -7.47 -7.18
C LEU A 216 -4.51 -6.99 -6.72
N PHE A 217 -4.23 -7.01 -5.42
CA PHE A 217 -2.90 -6.68 -4.90
C PHE A 217 -1.83 -7.68 -5.37
N GLN A 218 -2.19 -8.96 -5.48
CA GLN A 218 -1.30 -9.99 -5.99
C GLN A 218 -1.01 -9.78 -7.48
N PHE A 219 -2.02 -9.44 -8.28
CA PHE A 219 -1.87 -9.08 -9.69
C PHE A 219 -0.98 -7.85 -9.85
N GLN A 220 -1.21 -6.79 -9.07
CA GLN A 220 -0.34 -5.63 -9.04
C GLN A 220 1.11 -6.01 -8.70
N SER A 221 1.33 -6.80 -7.64
CA SER A 221 2.67 -7.20 -7.20
C SER A 221 3.41 -8.02 -8.26
N GLY A 222 2.72 -8.99 -8.88
CA GLY A 222 3.26 -9.83 -9.94
C GLY A 222 3.58 -9.05 -11.21
N ILE A 223 2.67 -8.19 -11.68
CA ILE A 223 2.91 -7.34 -12.85
C ILE A 223 4.06 -6.36 -12.59
N THR A 224 4.13 -5.78 -11.39
CA THR A 224 5.22 -4.87 -11.00
C THR A 224 6.57 -5.59 -11.02
N LEU A 225 6.62 -6.83 -10.54
CA LEU A 225 7.84 -7.66 -10.56
C LEU A 225 8.28 -7.94 -12.00
N LEU A 226 7.37 -8.41 -12.86
CA LEU A 226 7.65 -8.65 -14.28
C LEU A 226 8.09 -7.36 -14.98
N TYR A 227 7.44 -6.24 -14.71
CA TYR A 227 7.79 -4.95 -15.29
C TYR A 227 9.19 -4.49 -14.88
N CYS A 228 9.61 -4.70 -13.63
CA CYS A 228 10.98 -4.36 -13.21
C CYS A 228 12.03 -5.15 -14.01
N PHE A 229 11.78 -6.44 -14.25
CA PHE A 229 12.66 -7.27 -15.08
C PHE A 229 12.63 -6.90 -16.56
N TRP A 230 11.45 -6.53 -17.07
CA TRP A 230 11.27 -6.06 -18.43
C TRP A 230 12.00 -4.74 -18.68
N ALA A 231 11.85 -3.78 -17.77
CA ALA A 231 12.36 -2.42 -17.92
C ALA A 231 13.84 -2.24 -17.52
N THR A 232 14.39 -3.17 -16.73
CA THR A 232 15.78 -3.11 -16.25
C THR A 232 16.68 -4.03 -17.07
N PRO A 233 17.56 -3.49 -17.92
CA PRO A 233 18.54 -4.30 -18.66
C PRO A 233 19.42 -5.07 -17.68
N GLU A 234 19.81 -6.29 -18.05
CA GLU A 234 20.57 -7.19 -17.18
C GLU A 234 21.80 -6.54 -16.54
N ARG A 235 22.57 -5.78 -17.34
CA ARG A 235 23.79 -5.07 -16.88
C ARG A 235 23.55 -4.03 -15.77
N HIS A 236 22.31 -3.61 -15.54
CA HIS A 236 21.94 -2.64 -14.51
C HIS A 236 21.16 -3.27 -13.35
N ARG A 237 20.95 -4.59 -13.37
CA ARG A 237 20.25 -5.28 -12.29
C ARG A 237 21.15 -5.33 -11.06
N THR A 238 20.59 -4.93 -9.92
CA THR A 238 21.27 -4.97 -8.63
C THR A 238 21.15 -6.37 -8.01
N PRO A 239 21.84 -6.65 -6.88
CA PRO A 239 21.69 -7.92 -6.17
C PRO A 239 20.24 -8.26 -5.77
N ASN A 240 19.34 -7.27 -5.69
CA ASN A 240 17.92 -7.52 -5.42
C ASN A 240 17.23 -8.35 -6.51
N PHE A 241 17.73 -8.31 -7.75
CA PHE A 241 17.21 -9.08 -8.89
C PHE A 241 17.77 -10.50 -8.97
N GLU A 242 18.77 -10.83 -8.15
CA GLU A 242 19.46 -12.13 -8.18
C GLU A 242 18.92 -13.11 -7.13
N SER A 243 17.95 -12.68 -6.32
CA SER A 243 17.35 -13.52 -5.27
C SER A 243 16.64 -14.73 -5.86
N SER A 244 16.92 -15.92 -5.30
CA SER A 244 16.22 -17.17 -5.64
C SER A 244 14.71 -17.09 -5.42
N ASP A 245 14.29 -16.29 -4.44
CA ASP A 245 12.89 -16.11 -4.02
C ASP A 245 12.01 -15.52 -5.14
N ILE A 246 12.60 -14.86 -6.13
CA ILE A 246 11.88 -14.23 -7.25
C ILE A 246 11.12 -15.27 -8.07
N TRP A 247 11.74 -16.42 -8.33
CA TRP A 247 11.09 -17.51 -9.07
C TRP A 247 9.94 -18.12 -8.29
N ASP A 248 10.13 -18.28 -6.98
CA ASP A 248 9.09 -18.78 -6.10
C ASP A 248 7.93 -17.78 -5.98
N ALA A 249 8.22 -16.48 -5.97
CA ALA A 249 7.23 -15.41 -5.99
C ALA A 249 6.41 -15.40 -7.27
N LEU A 250 7.04 -15.52 -8.44
CA LEU A 250 6.34 -15.60 -9.72
C LEU A 250 5.47 -16.86 -9.80
N ARG A 251 6.01 -18.02 -9.40
CA ARG A 251 5.25 -19.28 -9.34
C ARG A 251 4.08 -19.20 -8.36
N ALA A 252 4.29 -18.57 -7.20
CA ALA A 252 3.25 -18.29 -6.22
C ALA A 252 2.13 -17.44 -6.82
N CYS A 253 2.49 -16.38 -7.54
CA CYS A 253 1.57 -15.50 -8.24
C CYS A 253 0.78 -16.27 -9.33
N SER A 254 1.42 -17.07 -10.19
CA SER A 254 0.76 -17.99 -11.14
C SER A 254 -0.25 -18.94 -10.48
N ASN A 255 0.18 -19.62 -9.42
CA ASN A 255 -0.66 -20.58 -8.69
C ASN A 255 -1.87 -19.90 -8.05
N THR A 256 -1.69 -18.70 -7.49
CA THR A 256 -2.80 -17.92 -6.95
C THR A 256 -3.80 -17.59 -8.06
N PHE A 257 -3.37 -17.09 -9.22
CA PHE A 257 -4.29 -16.75 -10.30
C PHE A 257 -4.99 -17.96 -10.90
N ALA A 258 -4.32 -19.10 -11.00
CA ALA A 258 -4.97 -20.35 -11.42
C ALA A 258 -6.10 -20.76 -10.46
N ILE A 259 -5.84 -20.74 -9.14
CA ILE A 259 -6.84 -21.07 -8.12
C ILE A 259 -7.98 -20.04 -8.13
N MET A 260 -7.68 -18.76 -8.25
CA MET A 260 -8.71 -17.72 -8.25
C MET A 260 -9.54 -17.70 -9.53
N ALA A 261 -8.96 -18.05 -10.68
CA ALA A 261 -9.69 -18.20 -11.95
C ALA A 261 -10.66 -19.40 -11.92
N ASP A 262 -10.29 -20.48 -11.22
CA ASP A 262 -11.16 -21.64 -11.00
C ASP A 262 -12.38 -21.28 -10.13
N HIS A 263 -12.18 -20.41 -9.12
CA HIS A 263 -13.27 -19.91 -8.27
C HIS A 263 -14.07 -18.76 -8.88
N TRP A 264 -13.44 -17.88 -9.64
CA TRP A 264 -14.04 -16.72 -10.29
C TRP A 264 -13.65 -16.69 -11.78
N PRO A 265 -14.54 -17.15 -12.68
CA PRO A 265 -14.27 -17.16 -14.12
C PRO A 265 -13.88 -15.78 -14.68
N THR A 266 -14.36 -14.69 -14.07
CA THR A 266 -13.97 -13.32 -14.46
C THR A 266 -12.47 -13.06 -14.30
N ALA A 267 -11.78 -13.77 -13.39
CA ALA A 267 -10.33 -13.64 -13.18
C ALA A 267 -9.47 -14.41 -14.19
N GLU A 268 -10.06 -15.21 -15.10
CA GLU A 268 -9.31 -15.95 -16.12
C GLU A 268 -8.43 -15.03 -16.96
N CYS A 269 -8.95 -13.86 -17.34
CA CYS A 269 -8.18 -12.88 -18.11
C CYS A 269 -6.92 -12.38 -17.37
N LEU A 270 -6.96 -12.29 -16.03
CA LEU A 270 -5.80 -11.88 -15.23
C LEU A 270 -4.74 -12.98 -15.22
N ARG A 271 -5.16 -14.24 -15.03
CA ARG A 271 -4.28 -15.41 -15.11
C ARG A 271 -3.60 -15.47 -16.47
N ASP A 272 -4.38 -15.41 -17.55
CA ASP A 272 -3.87 -15.60 -18.91
C ASP A 272 -2.88 -14.49 -19.31
N VAL A 273 -3.21 -13.23 -18.99
CA VAL A 273 -2.32 -12.09 -19.24
C VAL A 273 -1.03 -12.21 -18.44
N PHE A 274 -1.12 -12.54 -17.15
CA PHE A 274 0.07 -12.73 -16.31
C PHE A 274 0.97 -13.84 -16.85
N GLU A 275 0.40 -14.98 -17.24
CA GLU A 275 1.12 -16.14 -17.78
C GLU A 275 1.83 -15.82 -19.11
N LEU A 276 1.17 -15.09 -20.00
CA LEU A 276 1.77 -14.65 -21.27
C LEU A 276 2.94 -13.68 -21.04
N LEU A 277 2.78 -12.73 -20.12
CA LEU A 277 3.85 -11.80 -19.75
C LEU A 277 5.01 -12.53 -19.07
N ALA A 278 4.74 -13.44 -18.12
CA ALA A 278 5.76 -14.21 -17.42
C ALA A 278 6.63 -15.06 -18.37
N ARG A 279 6.04 -15.59 -19.46
CA ARG A 279 6.78 -16.29 -20.53
C ARG A 279 7.55 -15.35 -21.45
N GLY A 280 7.02 -14.15 -21.68
CA GLY A 280 7.60 -13.14 -22.57
C GLY A 280 8.80 -12.42 -21.98
N VAL A 281 8.73 -12.03 -20.70
CA VAL A 281 9.71 -11.19 -20.01
C VAL A 281 11.03 -11.96 -19.77
N PRO A 282 12.20 -11.35 -20.04
CA PRO A 282 13.51 -11.96 -19.81
C PRO A 282 13.91 -11.89 -18.33
N LEU A 283 13.64 -12.96 -17.58
CA LEU A 283 13.99 -13.03 -16.15
C LEU A 283 15.47 -13.38 -15.92
N VAL A 284 16.03 -14.33 -16.67
CA VAL A 284 17.47 -14.64 -16.67
C VAL A 284 18.15 -13.93 -17.83
N GLY A 285 19.43 -13.59 -17.66
CA GLY A 285 20.30 -13.16 -18.74
C GLY A 285 20.23 -14.07 -19.96
N ARG A 286 19.93 -13.48 -21.10
CA ARG A 286 19.78 -14.23 -22.36
C ARG A 286 21.05 -14.07 -23.16
N LEU A 287 21.90 -15.11 -23.16
CA LEU A 287 23.07 -15.17 -24.04
C LEU A 287 22.74 -15.32 -25.54
N ASN A 288 21.47 -15.53 -25.94
CA ASN A 288 21.08 -15.76 -27.35
C ASN A 288 19.55 -15.65 -27.58
N ARG A 289 18.95 -14.46 -27.48
CA ARG A 289 17.63 -14.22 -28.08
C ARG A 289 17.69 -12.99 -28.98
N ASP A 290 17.48 -13.19 -30.27
CA ASP A 290 17.27 -12.11 -31.26
C ASP A 290 15.94 -11.37 -31.06
N SER A 291 15.11 -11.80 -30.10
CA SER A 291 13.81 -11.21 -29.84
C SER A 291 13.94 -9.93 -29.03
N GLN A 292 13.80 -8.80 -29.71
CA GLN A 292 13.81 -7.45 -29.12
C GLN A 292 12.54 -7.12 -28.32
N ARG A 293 11.49 -7.94 -28.40
CA ARG A 293 10.19 -7.73 -27.73
C ARG A 293 9.44 -9.02 -27.41
N ILE A 294 8.32 -8.91 -26.69
CA ILE A 294 7.37 -10.02 -26.45
C ILE A 294 6.82 -10.53 -27.80
N SER A 295 6.56 -11.84 -27.92
CA SER A 295 6.16 -12.45 -29.19
C SER A 295 4.85 -11.81 -29.73
N PRO A 296 4.74 -11.57 -31.05
CA PRO A 296 3.53 -10.96 -31.62
C PRO A 296 2.24 -11.73 -31.30
N GLN A 297 2.32 -13.06 -31.23
CA GLN A 297 1.18 -13.89 -30.85
C GLN A 297 0.72 -13.66 -29.41
N ALA A 298 1.66 -13.54 -28.45
CA ALA A 298 1.34 -13.24 -27.06
C ALA A 298 0.75 -11.82 -26.94
N VAL A 299 1.28 -10.84 -27.68
CA VAL A 299 0.75 -9.47 -27.71
C VAL A 299 -0.71 -9.46 -28.17
N ILE A 300 -1.04 -10.14 -29.27
CA ILE A 300 -2.42 -10.22 -29.78
C ILE A 300 -3.38 -10.82 -28.73
N GLN A 301 -2.96 -11.90 -28.05
CA GLN A 301 -3.77 -12.55 -27.01
C GLN A 301 -3.95 -11.68 -25.76
N ILE A 302 -2.91 -10.94 -25.35
CA ILE A 302 -3.03 -9.99 -24.24
C ILE A 302 -3.99 -8.87 -24.64
N GLN A 303 -3.82 -8.28 -25.83
CA GLN A 303 -4.67 -7.20 -26.34
C GLN A 303 -6.15 -7.61 -26.42
N SER A 304 -6.45 -8.83 -26.86
CA SER A 304 -7.84 -9.33 -26.86
C SER A 304 -8.44 -9.48 -25.46
N SER A 305 -7.60 -9.70 -24.45
CA SER A 305 -8.01 -9.85 -23.05
C SER A 305 -8.11 -8.51 -22.29
N MET A 306 -7.45 -7.45 -22.80
CA MET A 306 -7.38 -6.14 -22.13
C MET A 306 -8.74 -5.50 -21.80
N PRO A 307 -9.82 -5.61 -22.61
CA PRO A 307 -11.13 -5.08 -22.22
C PRO A 307 -11.65 -5.69 -20.91
N SER A 308 -11.48 -7.01 -20.72
CA SER A 308 -11.85 -7.72 -19.49
C SER A 308 -10.92 -7.38 -18.33
N VAL A 309 -9.61 -7.22 -18.60
CA VAL A 309 -8.66 -6.76 -17.56
C VAL A 309 -9.05 -5.36 -17.08
N ARG A 310 -9.40 -4.44 -17.98
CA ARG A 310 -9.77 -3.05 -17.64
C ARG A 310 -11.10 -2.93 -16.89
N SER A 311 -12.00 -3.91 -16.98
CA SER A 311 -13.23 -3.93 -16.16
C SER A 311 -12.97 -4.39 -14.72
N ILE A 312 -11.85 -5.07 -14.46
CA ILE A 312 -11.48 -5.61 -13.16
C ILE A 312 -10.39 -4.77 -12.48
N VAL A 313 -9.33 -4.44 -13.23
CA VAL A 313 -8.15 -3.72 -12.76
C VAL A 313 -8.26 -2.27 -13.22
N ILE A 314 -8.54 -1.38 -12.28
CA ILE A 314 -8.65 0.07 -12.52
C ILE A 314 -7.31 0.78 -12.27
N ASN A 315 -6.36 0.11 -11.59
CA ASN A 315 -5.08 0.70 -11.24
C ASN A 315 -4.29 1.10 -12.49
N ARG A 316 -4.21 2.42 -12.74
CA ARG A 316 -3.60 3.03 -13.93
C ARG A 316 -2.12 2.65 -14.10
N SER A 317 -1.38 2.48 -13.01
CA SER A 317 0.04 2.13 -13.07
C SER A 317 0.23 0.70 -13.57
N VAL A 318 -0.59 -0.23 -13.12
CA VAL A 318 -0.58 -1.63 -13.57
C VAL A 318 -0.96 -1.73 -15.04
N LEU A 319 -2.03 -1.05 -15.45
CA LEU A 319 -2.45 -1.01 -16.84
C LEU A 319 -1.38 -0.42 -17.76
N ARG A 320 -0.73 0.69 -17.35
CA ARG A 320 0.40 1.28 -18.07
C ARG A 320 1.56 0.29 -18.21
N MET A 321 1.94 -0.39 -17.13
CA MET A 321 3.03 -1.38 -17.17
C MET A 321 2.73 -2.51 -18.17
N ILE A 322 1.50 -3.01 -18.21
CA ILE A 322 1.08 -4.02 -19.19
C ILE A 322 1.17 -3.46 -20.61
N GLU A 323 0.65 -2.25 -20.85
CA GLU A 323 0.65 -1.60 -22.16
C GLU A 323 2.08 -1.38 -22.69
N GLU A 324 2.98 -0.86 -21.85
CA GLU A 324 4.39 -0.67 -22.22
C GLU A 324 5.05 -2.01 -22.55
N MET A 325 4.82 -3.07 -21.75
CA MET A 325 5.41 -4.39 -22.00
C MET A 325 4.98 -5.02 -23.34
N ILE A 326 3.76 -4.75 -23.82
CA ILE A 326 3.23 -5.35 -25.05
C ILE A 326 3.39 -4.47 -26.30
N THR A 327 3.69 -3.17 -26.13
CA THR A 327 3.82 -2.23 -27.25
C THR A 327 5.27 -1.83 -27.56
N GLU A 328 6.16 -1.91 -26.58
CA GLU A 328 7.54 -1.44 -26.71
C GLU A 328 8.57 -2.59 -26.73
N ASP A 329 9.77 -2.27 -27.23
CA ASP A 329 10.92 -3.16 -27.20
C ASP A 329 11.57 -3.19 -25.82
N PHE A 330 12.27 -4.28 -25.50
CA PHE A 330 13.05 -4.39 -24.27
C PHE A 330 14.10 -3.26 -24.22
N PRO A 331 14.18 -2.48 -23.13
CA PRO A 331 15.20 -1.45 -22.98
C PRO A 331 16.60 -2.04 -23.14
N GLY A 332 17.37 -1.52 -24.10
CA GLY A 332 18.76 -1.92 -24.33
C GLY A 332 19.04 -2.73 -25.59
N ALA A 333 18.12 -2.80 -26.56
CA ALA A 333 18.39 -3.40 -27.86
C ALA A 333 19.37 -2.60 -28.75
N ASP A 334 19.41 -1.25 -28.73
CA ASP A 334 20.32 -0.46 -29.59
C ASP A 334 20.41 1.05 -29.27
N ASN A 335 20.39 1.48 -28.00
CA ASN A 335 20.67 2.90 -27.70
C ASN A 335 22.19 3.13 -27.64
N LYS A 336 22.80 3.41 -28.80
CA LYS A 336 24.07 4.15 -28.87
C LYS A 336 23.82 5.54 -28.27
N SER A 337 24.16 5.72 -27.00
CA SER A 337 24.33 7.06 -26.44
C SER A 337 25.44 7.77 -27.26
N PRO A 338 25.26 9.03 -27.69
CA PRO A 338 26.42 9.83 -28.08
C PRO A 338 27.34 9.98 -26.85
N PRO A 339 28.67 10.11 -27.02
CA PRO A 339 29.54 10.36 -25.89
C PRO A 339 29.09 11.65 -25.20
N LEU A 340 28.86 11.59 -23.89
CA LEU A 340 28.71 12.77 -23.06
C LEU A 340 29.94 13.64 -23.27
N ALA A 341 29.75 14.77 -23.94
CA ALA A 341 30.73 15.84 -23.93
C ALA A 341 30.89 16.30 -22.48
N LEU A 342 32.12 16.22 -21.99
CA LEU A 342 32.56 16.88 -20.76
C LEU A 342 32.45 18.38 -21.00
N ASP A 343 31.30 18.98 -20.68
CA ASP A 343 31.17 20.44 -20.69
C ASP A 343 31.73 21.01 -19.39
N GLU A 344 32.72 21.86 -19.60
CA GLU A 344 33.43 22.67 -18.64
C GLU A 344 32.46 23.56 -17.83
N GLN A 345 32.76 23.71 -16.54
CA GLN A 345 32.07 24.64 -15.65
C GLN A 345 32.26 26.09 -16.14
N PRO A 346 31.20 26.89 -16.32
CA PRO A 346 31.37 28.33 -16.47
C PRO A 346 31.49 28.98 -15.09
N GLN A 347 32.57 29.76 -14.92
CA GLN A 347 32.80 30.62 -13.76
C GLN A 347 31.68 31.64 -13.60
N VAL A 348 31.20 31.78 -12.36
CA VAL A 348 30.22 32.79 -11.94
C VAL A 348 30.92 34.15 -11.85
N GLN A 349 30.63 35.08 -12.77
CA GLN A 349 30.92 36.50 -12.60
C GLN A 349 29.70 37.21 -12.01
N TYR A 350 29.91 37.86 -10.86
CA TYR A 350 28.94 38.74 -10.22
C TYR A 350 28.85 40.06 -10.99
N THR A 351 27.66 40.43 -11.44
CA THR A 351 27.33 41.82 -11.80
C THR A 351 25.99 42.23 -11.22
N ASN A 352 26.01 43.32 -10.44
CA ASN A 352 24.89 43.92 -9.74
C ASN A 352 23.89 44.63 -10.69
N GLY A 353 22.61 44.46 -10.39
CA GLY A 353 21.58 45.52 -10.41
C GLY A 353 20.94 45.91 -11.75
N SER A 354 19.64 45.57 -11.92
CA SER A 354 18.53 46.54 -11.91
C SER A 354 17.19 45.94 -12.41
N THR A 355 16.18 46.07 -11.55
CA THR A 355 14.72 46.22 -11.72
C THR A 355 14.05 46.06 -13.10
N ILE A 356 12.98 45.23 -13.19
CA ILE A 356 11.56 45.63 -13.49
C ILE A 356 10.62 44.41 -13.73
N ASN A 357 9.48 44.45 -13.02
CA ASN A 357 8.13 43.89 -13.26
C ASN A 357 7.86 42.38 -13.47
N GLY A 358 7.25 41.77 -12.44
CA GLY A 358 5.80 41.56 -12.43
C GLY A 358 5.21 40.40 -13.23
N ILE A 359 5.34 39.17 -12.72
CA ILE A 359 4.37 38.09 -12.96
C ILE A 359 4.15 37.34 -11.63
N SER A 360 2.96 37.50 -11.05
CA SER A 360 2.51 36.78 -9.88
C SER A 360 2.18 35.33 -10.25
N HIS A 361 3.04 34.38 -9.86
CA HIS A 361 2.68 32.97 -9.78
C HIS A 361 1.76 32.75 -8.56
N PRO A 362 0.67 31.97 -8.67
CA PRO A 362 -0.08 31.58 -7.48
C PRO A 362 0.81 30.65 -6.64
N SER A 363 1.14 31.08 -5.43
CA SER A 363 1.83 30.23 -4.45
C SER A 363 0.88 29.10 -4.06
N CYS A 364 1.17 27.87 -4.51
CA CYS A 364 0.60 26.70 -3.90
C CYS A 364 1.26 26.57 -2.52
N ALA A 365 0.51 26.82 -1.45
CA ALA A 365 0.99 26.61 -0.09
C ALA A 365 1.47 25.15 0.03
N PRO A 366 2.63 24.88 0.65
CA PRO A 366 3.05 23.51 0.91
C PRO A 366 1.95 22.85 1.75
N LEU A 367 1.45 21.71 1.28
CA LEU A 367 0.56 20.84 2.03
C LEU A 367 1.37 20.20 3.17
N THR A 368 1.73 20.98 4.19
CA THR A 368 2.29 20.47 5.44
C THR A 368 1.13 19.96 6.28
N PHE A 369 0.79 18.69 6.06
CA PHE A 369 0.03 17.92 7.04
C PHE A 369 1.01 17.46 8.13
N GLU A 370 0.92 18.04 9.32
CA GLU A 370 1.63 17.51 10.49
C GLU A 370 0.97 16.20 10.93
N MET A 371 1.65 15.09 10.67
CA MET A 371 1.24 13.77 11.14
C MET A 371 1.54 13.61 12.64
N PRO A 372 0.57 13.19 13.48
CA PRO A 372 0.71 13.09 14.93
C PRO A 372 1.58 11.92 15.42
N PHE A 373 2.33 11.24 14.55
CA PHE A 373 3.21 10.14 14.97
C PHE A 373 4.48 10.64 15.69
N LEU A 374 4.78 11.94 15.58
CA LEU A 374 5.88 12.61 16.28
C LEU A 374 5.44 13.37 17.55
N SER A 375 4.14 13.48 17.85
CA SER A 375 3.70 14.17 19.08
C SER A 375 3.82 13.24 20.30
N ASP A 376 5.00 13.23 20.93
CA ASP A 376 5.38 13.00 22.34
C ASP A 376 4.71 11.92 23.23
N ASN A 377 3.72 11.13 22.77
CA ASN A 377 2.90 10.29 23.66
C ASN A 377 3.05 8.77 23.47
N TRP A 378 3.90 8.29 22.55
CA TRP A 378 4.01 6.84 22.28
C TRP A 378 5.26 6.17 22.86
N GLN A 379 6.25 6.92 23.38
CA GLN A 379 7.54 6.36 23.82
C GLN A 379 7.58 5.83 25.27
N THR A 380 6.56 6.06 26.11
CA THR A 380 6.65 5.77 27.56
C THR A 380 6.12 4.41 28.02
N LEU A 381 6.00 3.39 27.16
CA LEU A 381 5.22 2.17 27.49
C LEU A 381 6.01 0.87 27.60
N TYR A 382 7.32 0.91 27.82
CA TYR A 382 8.13 -0.28 28.07
C TYR A 382 8.77 -0.29 29.44
N ASP A 383 8.08 -0.88 30.42
CA ASP A 383 8.74 -1.71 31.42
C ASP A 383 7.76 -2.70 32.08
N GLY A 384 8.15 -3.98 32.18
CA GLY A 384 7.54 -4.95 33.11
C GLY A 384 6.75 -6.16 32.55
N GLY A 385 7.45 -7.27 32.26
CA GLY A 385 7.27 -8.60 32.91
C GLY A 385 5.95 -9.42 32.89
N ILE A 386 5.81 -10.30 31.89
CA ILE A 386 5.43 -11.75 31.88
C ILE A 386 4.47 -12.36 32.96
N ASN A 387 3.36 -13.03 32.57
CA ASN A 387 3.15 -14.52 32.54
C ASN A 387 1.72 -14.98 32.15
N LEU A 388 1.63 -16.14 31.47
CA LEU A 388 0.48 -16.71 30.73
C LEU A 388 -0.16 -17.93 31.44
N GLN A 389 -1.45 -18.20 31.17
CA GLN A 389 -2.14 -19.53 31.12
C GLN A 389 -3.67 -19.30 31.00
N GLU A 390 -4.55 -20.02 30.31
CA GLU A 390 -4.58 -21.03 29.23
C GLU A 390 -6.09 -21.43 29.04
N PHE A 391 -6.48 -22.00 27.89
CA PHE A 391 -7.80 -22.62 27.52
C PHE A 391 -8.98 -21.69 27.16
N GLY A 392 -9.84 -21.99 26.18
CA GLY A 392 -10.05 -23.16 25.32
C GLY A 392 -11.21 -22.90 24.34
N ASN A 393 -11.22 -23.65 23.24
CA ASN A 393 -12.04 -23.47 22.02
C ASN A 393 -13.57 -23.62 22.22
N ASP A 394 -14.35 -22.88 21.44
CA ASP A 394 -15.40 -23.43 20.56
C ASP A 394 -15.96 -22.35 19.59
N THR A 395 -15.81 -22.59 18.29
CA THR A 395 -16.26 -21.73 17.17
C THR A 395 -17.58 -22.24 16.57
N PRO A 396 -18.55 -21.37 16.28
CA PRO A 396 -19.59 -21.65 15.29
C PRO A 396 -19.36 -20.91 13.95
N LEU A 397 -19.61 -21.63 12.85
CA LEU A 397 -19.64 -21.15 11.47
C LEU A 397 -20.81 -20.18 11.21
N PHE A 398 -20.64 -19.24 10.28
CA PHE A 398 -21.72 -18.41 9.71
C PHE A 398 -21.93 -18.69 8.20
N PRO A 399 -23.19 -18.79 7.73
CA PRO A 399 -23.57 -19.07 6.33
C PRO A 399 -23.61 -17.83 5.42
N GLY A 400 -23.56 -18.09 4.11
CA GLY A 400 -23.37 -17.13 3.02
C GLY A 400 -24.53 -16.20 2.71
N LEU A 401 -24.20 -15.09 2.04
CA LEU A 401 -25.16 -14.12 1.52
C LEU A 401 -24.60 -13.43 0.26
N PHE A 402 -24.92 -13.97 -0.91
CA PHE A 402 -24.96 -13.25 -2.19
C PHE A 402 -26.08 -13.85 -3.03
N ASP A 403 -27.27 -13.28 -2.91
CA ASP A 403 -28.32 -13.30 -3.93
C ASP A 403 -28.94 -11.90 -3.90
N ILE A 404 -28.69 -11.14 -4.98
CA ILE A 404 -29.55 -10.19 -5.72
C ILE A 404 -28.72 -9.61 -6.87
#